data_AF-A0A9D8C343-F1
#
_entry.id   AF-A0A9D8C343-F1
#
_cell.length_a   1.000
_cell.length_b   1.000
_cell.length_c   1.000
_cell.angle_alpha   90.00
_cell.angle_beta   90.00
_cell.angle_gamma   90.00
#
_symmetry.space_group_name_H-M   'P 1'
#
loop_
_entity.id
_entity.type
_entity.pdbx_description
1 polymer ?
#
loop_
_entity_poly.entity_id
_entity_poly.type
_entity_poly.pdbx_seq_one_letter_code
_entity_poly.pdbx_strand_id
1 'polypeptide(L)'
;MGKTPVIQLLILPLFIFIGCGSGSGNSEAASPVETSASMPTTTADASATPQTETAQTTEKIDLCRCLTEPGNSQWAVDNYDACNAAINKELRVENWEKVNFSKEPELNKKWDALVKMCTGSAKLKTGVEAVDKNNELVPEIGTSYGYIWESVNEAAQMYTTLAFDGLVFRSTAYAMNGQTESENFSKIIDISGSWTAIDAESAAGIIKANGVKVGWTFSSDYTTLTNNKGVEFTRLKVK
;
A
#
# COMPACT_ATOMS: atom_id res chain seq x y z
N MET A 1 -5.81 -18.06 52.22
CA MET A 1 -4.49 -17.39 52.15
C MET A 1 -3.64 -18.09 51.09
N GLY A 2 -3.74 -17.67 49.83
CA GLY A 2 -2.87 -18.15 48.74
C GLY A 2 -1.94 -17.02 48.33
N LYS A 3 -0.63 -17.31 48.20
CA LYS A 3 0.38 -16.28 47.89
C LYS A 3 0.41 -16.01 46.39
N THR A 4 0.14 -14.76 45.99
CA THR A 4 0.39 -14.28 44.63
C THR A 4 1.90 -14.19 44.39
N PRO A 5 2.45 -14.77 43.30
CA PRO A 5 3.84 -14.53 42.93
C PRO A 5 3.96 -13.14 42.31
N VAL A 6 4.79 -12.28 42.91
CA VAL A 6 5.18 -10.99 42.33
C VAL A 6 6.16 -11.26 41.20
N ILE A 7 5.71 -11.13 39.95
CA ILE A 7 6.61 -11.17 38.79
C ILE A 7 7.33 -9.83 38.69
N GLN A 8 8.63 -9.86 39.00
CA GLN A 8 9.50 -8.70 39.08
C GLN A 8 9.85 -8.21 37.67
N LEU A 9 9.20 -7.12 37.24
CA LEU A 9 9.36 -6.52 35.92
C LEU A 9 10.75 -5.86 35.78
N LEU A 10 11.70 -6.57 35.14
CA LEU A 10 13.02 -6.02 34.82
C LEU A 10 12.93 -5.08 33.61
N ILE A 11 12.72 -3.79 33.91
CA ILE A 11 12.85 -2.71 32.92
C ILE A 11 14.33 -2.49 32.64
N LEU A 12 14.76 -2.79 31.41
CA LEU A 12 16.11 -2.51 30.91
C LEU A 12 16.08 -1.26 30.03
N PRO A 13 16.63 -0.11 30.46
CA PRO A 13 16.70 1.08 29.63
C PRO A 13 17.80 0.91 28.57
N LEU A 14 17.44 0.93 27.29
CA LEU A 14 18.40 0.93 26.20
C LEU A 14 18.96 2.35 26.02
N PHE A 15 20.26 2.51 26.23
CA PHE A 15 20.94 3.81 26.17
C PHE A 15 20.94 4.40 24.75
N ILE A 16 20.51 5.65 24.63
CA ILE A 16 20.68 6.46 23.42
C ILE A 16 22.12 7.00 23.41
N PHE A 17 22.94 6.56 22.45
CA PHE A 17 24.23 7.19 22.18
C PHE A 17 24.04 8.42 21.29
N ILE A 18 24.20 9.60 21.88
CA ILE A 18 24.29 10.87 21.15
C ILE A 18 25.71 10.98 20.56
N GLY A 19 25.84 10.73 19.26
CA GLY A 19 27.08 10.98 18.51
C GLY A 19 27.13 12.42 18.03
N CYS A 20 27.86 13.29 18.75
CA CYS A 20 28.14 14.65 18.32
C CYS A 20 29.27 14.65 17.27
N GLY A 21 29.06 15.31 16.12
CA GLY A 21 30.05 15.38 15.03
C GLY A 21 30.00 16.72 14.31
N SER A 22 30.80 17.67 14.78
CA SER A 22 30.96 18.99 14.14
C SER A 22 31.89 18.91 12.92
N GLY A 23 31.54 19.59 11.83
CA GLY A 23 32.37 19.67 10.62
C GLY A 23 31.96 20.85 9.74
N SER A 24 32.53 22.02 10.01
CA SER A 24 32.32 23.25 9.23
C SER A 24 33.30 23.32 8.05
N GLY A 25 32.91 23.95 6.94
CA GLY A 25 33.81 24.14 5.79
C GLY A 25 33.13 24.75 4.55
N ASN A 26 32.91 26.07 4.55
CA ASN A 26 32.55 26.80 3.34
C ASN A 26 33.68 26.77 2.30
N SER A 27 33.34 26.82 1.02
CA SER A 27 34.17 27.45 -0.01
C SER A 27 33.29 28.00 -1.12
N GLU A 28 33.19 29.33 -1.12
CA GLU A 28 32.46 30.16 -2.08
C GLU A 28 33.44 30.59 -3.19
N ALA A 29 33.07 30.44 -4.46
CA ALA A 29 33.82 31.00 -5.58
C ALA A 29 32.86 31.31 -6.73
N ALA A 30 33.01 32.51 -7.32
CA ALA A 30 31.99 33.14 -8.15
C ALA A 30 32.16 32.90 -9.67
N SER A 31 31.04 33.08 -10.36
CA SER A 31 30.89 33.58 -11.75
C SER A 31 31.74 34.87 -12.01
N PRO A 32 31.83 35.47 -13.22
CA PRO A 32 30.87 35.41 -14.34
C PRO A 32 31.43 35.56 -15.79
N VAL A 33 30.51 35.81 -16.75
CA VAL A 33 30.57 36.73 -17.92
C VAL A 33 30.30 36.11 -19.30
N GLU A 34 29.09 36.43 -19.81
CA GLU A 34 28.71 36.74 -21.22
C GLU A 34 28.92 35.67 -22.32
N THR A 35 28.23 35.68 -23.48
CA THR A 35 27.66 36.80 -24.27
C THR A 35 26.33 36.44 -24.97
N SER A 36 25.61 37.48 -25.40
CA SER A 36 24.44 37.48 -26.29
C SER A 36 24.74 36.88 -27.70
N ALA A 37 23.83 36.66 -28.66
CA ALA A 37 22.42 37.03 -28.88
C ALA A 37 21.72 35.88 -29.70
N SER A 38 20.56 35.96 -30.35
CA SER A 38 19.58 37.04 -30.66
C SER A 38 18.20 36.44 -31.03
N MET A 39 17.22 37.29 -31.39
CA MET A 39 16.02 36.93 -32.18
C MET A 39 16.25 37.12 -33.69
N PRO A 40 15.41 36.54 -34.56
CA PRO A 40 14.37 37.40 -35.14
C PRO A 40 12.96 36.79 -35.21
N THR A 41 11.97 37.65 -35.03
CA THR A 41 10.56 37.52 -35.46
C THR A 41 10.45 37.34 -36.98
N THR A 42 9.36 36.75 -37.51
CA THR A 42 8.51 37.35 -38.58
C THR A 42 7.33 36.43 -39.02
N THR A 43 6.13 37.03 -39.07
CA THR A 43 4.85 36.63 -39.70
C THR A 43 4.19 35.27 -39.44
N ALA A 44 2.93 35.37 -39.00
CA ALA A 44 1.87 34.44 -39.34
C ALA A 44 1.43 34.62 -40.81
N ASP A 45 0.86 33.56 -41.40
CA ASP A 45 -0.33 33.73 -42.25
C ASP A 45 -1.27 32.53 -42.07
N ALA A 46 -2.55 32.73 -42.35
CA ALA A 46 -3.61 31.77 -42.13
C ALA A 46 -3.87 30.91 -43.38
N SER A 47 -4.17 29.63 -43.18
CA SER A 47 -5.02 28.90 -44.12
C SER A 47 -5.78 27.76 -43.46
N ALA A 48 -7.01 27.60 -43.93
CA ALA A 48 -8.01 26.69 -43.38
C ALA A 48 -7.61 25.21 -43.52
N THR A 49 -7.93 24.45 -42.46
CA THR A 49 -8.71 23.20 -42.46
C THR A 49 -8.56 22.29 -43.70
N PRO A 50 -8.19 21.01 -43.50
CA PRO A 50 -9.23 20.06 -43.12
C PRO A 50 -9.05 19.48 -41.71
N GLN A 51 -10.13 19.50 -40.93
CA GLN A 51 -10.31 18.51 -39.88
C GLN A 51 -10.36 17.14 -40.57
N THR A 52 -9.35 16.31 -40.35
CA THR A 52 -9.48 14.88 -40.66
C THR A 52 -10.23 14.24 -39.51
N GLU A 53 -11.54 14.47 -39.51
CA GLU A 53 -12.51 13.65 -38.79
C GLU A 53 -12.54 12.27 -39.46
N THR A 54 -11.50 11.46 -39.23
CA THR A 54 -11.55 10.04 -39.57
C THR A 54 -12.49 9.34 -38.62
N ALA A 55 -13.75 9.34 -39.04
CA ALA A 55 -14.78 8.33 -38.84
C ALA A 55 -14.58 7.43 -37.62
N GLN A 56 -15.47 7.60 -36.65
CA GLN A 56 -15.71 6.67 -35.55
C GLN A 56 -15.99 5.25 -36.07
N THR A 57 -14.93 4.47 -36.29
CA THR A 57 -14.98 3.05 -35.97
C THR A 57 -14.67 2.97 -34.48
N THR A 58 -15.70 2.68 -33.69
CA THR A 58 -15.49 2.27 -32.30
C THR A 58 -14.87 0.87 -32.36
N GLU A 59 -13.57 0.78 -32.68
CA GLU A 59 -12.79 -0.39 -32.29
C GLU A 59 -12.91 -0.47 -30.78
N LYS A 60 -13.78 -1.40 -30.36
CA LYS A 60 -14.10 -1.64 -28.97
C LYS A 60 -12.88 -2.31 -28.37
N ILE A 61 -11.91 -1.48 -27.98
CA ILE A 61 -10.63 -1.91 -27.43
C ILE A 61 -10.91 -2.99 -26.38
N ASP A 62 -10.21 -4.12 -26.52
CA ASP A 62 -10.45 -5.26 -25.66
C ASP A 62 -9.92 -4.92 -24.27
N LEU A 63 -10.83 -4.45 -23.41
CA LEU A 63 -10.56 -4.07 -22.03
C LEU A 63 -9.92 -5.22 -21.23
N CYS A 64 -10.23 -6.47 -21.59
CA CYS A 64 -9.62 -7.63 -20.95
C CYS A 64 -8.22 -7.89 -21.47
N ARG A 65 -7.97 -7.68 -22.75
CA ARG A 65 -6.61 -7.67 -23.29
C ARG A 65 -5.77 -6.54 -22.70
N CYS A 66 -6.32 -5.34 -22.52
CA CYS A 66 -5.66 -4.22 -21.83
C CYS A 66 -5.23 -4.54 -20.38
N LEU A 67 -5.93 -5.45 -19.70
CA LEU A 67 -5.67 -5.84 -18.31
C LEU A 67 -4.85 -7.14 -18.18
N THR A 68 -4.56 -7.84 -19.28
CA THR A 68 -3.91 -9.17 -19.26
C THR A 68 -2.69 -9.29 -20.18
N GLU A 69 -2.60 -8.45 -21.22
CA GLU A 69 -1.43 -8.39 -22.10
C GLU A 69 -0.25 -7.71 -21.37
N PRO A 70 0.99 -8.23 -21.48
CA PRO A 70 2.17 -7.55 -20.94
C PRO A 70 2.34 -6.14 -21.48
N GLY A 71 2.54 -5.16 -20.60
CA GLY A 71 2.71 -3.74 -20.97
C GLY A 71 3.94 -3.41 -21.83
N ASN A 72 4.84 -4.38 -22.03
CA ASN A 72 5.97 -4.29 -22.95
C ASN A 72 5.72 -4.98 -24.31
N SER A 73 4.52 -5.52 -24.55
CA SER A 73 4.13 -6.03 -25.86
C SER A 73 3.89 -4.88 -26.83
N GLN A 74 4.19 -5.09 -28.12
CA GLN A 74 3.95 -4.09 -29.16
C GLN A 74 2.47 -3.64 -29.17
N TRP A 75 1.53 -4.58 -28.98
CA TRP A 75 0.10 -4.27 -28.95
C TRP A 75 -0.26 -3.36 -27.76
N ALA A 76 0.25 -3.62 -26.55
CA ALA A 76 -0.02 -2.77 -25.39
C ALA A 76 0.57 -1.36 -25.54
N VAL A 77 1.75 -1.24 -26.17
CA VAL A 77 2.35 0.07 -26.49
C VAL A 77 1.51 0.83 -27.52
N ASP A 78 1.11 0.17 -28.61
CA ASP A 78 0.32 0.78 -29.69
C ASP A 78 -1.10 1.19 -29.25
N ASN A 79 -1.61 0.60 -28.16
CA ASN A 79 -2.99 0.80 -27.68
C ASN A 79 -3.07 1.43 -26.28
N TYR A 80 -1.95 1.92 -25.73
CA TYR A 80 -1.85 2.40 -24.34
C TYR A 80 -2.92 3.43 -23.96
N ASP A 81 -3.07 4.50 -24.74
CA ASP A 81 -4.06 5.56 -24.46
C ASP A 81 -5.50 5.05 -24.56
N ALA A 82 -5.79 4.15 -25.51
CA ALA A 82 -7.11 3.55 -25.68
C ALA A 82 -7.47 2.63 -24.50
N CYS A 83 -6.50 1.82 -24.05
CA CYS A 83 -6.62 0.99 -22.85
C CYS A 83 -6.85 1.84 -21.60
N ASN A 84 -6.06 2.90 -21.40
CA ASN A 84 -6.23 3.83 -20.28
C ASN A 84 -7.61 4.51 -20.30
N ALA A 85 -8.07 4.98 -21.46
CA ALA A 85 -9.40 5.57 -21.62
C ALA A 85 -10.53 4.57 -21.30
N ALA A 86 -10.40 3.31 -21.72
CA ALA A 86 -11.39 2.26 -21.44
C ALA A 86 -11.44 1.90 -19.95
N ILE A 87 -10.29 1.75 -19.29
CA ILE A 87 -10.17 1.47 -17.85
C ILE A 87 -10.73 2.64 -17.03
N ASN A 88 -10.35 3.87 -17.35
CA ASN A 88 -10.87 5.10 -16.73
C ASN A 88 -12.40 5.16 -16.79
N LYS A 89 -12.97 4.86 -17.97
CA LYS A 89 -14.41 4.86 -18.20
C LYS A 89 -15.15 3.80 -17.37
N GLU A 90 -14.59 2.60 -17.27
CA GLU A 90 -15.22 1.49 -16.52
C GLU A 90 -15.20 1.73 -15.01
N LEU A 91 -14.06 2.17 -14.48
CA LEU A 91 -13.89 2.53 -13.07
C LEU A 91 -14.62 3.83 -12.69
N ARG A 92 -14.92 4.68 -13.69
CA ARG A 92 -15.48 6.04 -13.60
C ARG A 92 -14.54 7.04 -12.91
N VAL A 93 -13.28 7.06 -13.33
CA VAL A 93 -12.22 7.95 -12.83
C VAL A 93 -11.53 8.68 -13.98
N GLU A 94 -10.93 9.84 -13.70
CA GLU A 94 -10.21 10.62 -14.71
C GLU A 94 -8.86 10.00 -15.09
N ASN A 95 -8.15 9.40 -14.12
CA ASN A 95 -6.89 8.70 -14.33
C ASN A 95 -6.69 7.63 -13.24
N TRP A 96 -6.86 6.37 -13.62
CA TRP A 96 -6.75 5.21 -12.73
C TRP A 96 -5.32 4.97 -12.20
N GLU A 97 -4.28 5.32 -12.95
CA GLU A 97 -2.87 5.20 -12.52
C GLU A 97 -2.54 6.15 -11.36
N LYS A 98 -3.29 7.26 -11.23
CA LYS A 98 -3.16 8.25 -10.15
C LYS A 98 -4.09 7.96 -8.95
N VAL A 99 -4.97 6.97 -9.05
CA VAL A 99 -5.86 6.57 -7.96
C VAL A 99 -5.06 5.84 -6.88
N ASN A 100 -5.27 6.24 -5.62
CA ASN A 100 -4.77 5.48 -4.48
C ASN A 100 -5.84 4.49 -4.01
N PHE A 101 -5.86 3.30 -4.63
CA PHE A 101 -6.84 2.25 -4.33
C PHE A 101 -6.82 1.80 -2.85
N SER A 102 -5.70 1.95 -2.14
CA SER A 102 -5.63 1.68 -0.68
C SER A 102 -6.41 2.68 0.18
N LYS A 103 -6.74 3.88 -0.35
CA LYS A 103 -7.57 4.89 0.33
C LYS A 103 -9.04 4.87 -0.11
N GLU A 104 -9.36 4.20 -1.21
CA GLU A 104 -10.70 4.13 -1.77
C GLU A 104 -11.16 2.67 -1.91
N PRO A 105 -11.65 2.03 -0.81
CA PRO A 105 -11.96 0.60 -0.80
C PRO A 105 -13.06 0.21 -1.80
N GLU A 106 -14.04 1.08 -2.06
CA GLU A 106 -15.07 0.85 -3.08
C GLU A 106 -14.54 0.88 -4.51
N LEU A 107 -13.47 1.64 -4.76
CA LEU A 107 -12.81 1.72 -6.06
C LEU A 107 -11.84 0.55 -6.26
N ASN A 108 -11.17 0.11 -5.20
CA ASN A 108 -10.40 -1.14 -5.19
C ASN A 108 -11.28 -2.35 -5.53
N LYS A 109 -12.45 -2.49 -4.89
CA LYS A 109 -13.42 -3.56 -5.20
C LYS A 109 -13.85 -3.58 -6.68
N LYS A 110 -14.01 -2.41 -7.31
CA LYS A 110 -14.33 -2.31 -8.75
C LYS A 110 -13.17 -2.74 -9.63
N TRP A 111 -11.94 -2.35 -9.29
CA TRP A 111 -10.73 -2.80 -9.97
C TRP A 111 -10.63 -4.33 -9.93
N ASP A 112 -10.73 -4.92 -8.74
CA ASP A 112 -10.59 -6.38 -8.57
C ASP A 112 -11.74 -7.14 -9.27
N ALA A 113 -12.96 -6.59 -9.28
CA ALA A 113 -14.09 -7.17 -10.03
C ALA A 113 -13.88 -7.11 -11.55
N LEU A 114 -13.40 -5.98 -12.07
CA LEU A 114 -13.09 -5.76 -13.49
C LEU A 114 -12.00 -6.73 -13.95
N VAL A 115 -10.92 -6.83 -13.18
CA VAL A 115 -9.79 -7.70 -13.52
C VAL A 115 -10.15 -9.19 -13.40
N LYS A 116 -11.00 -9.56 -12.42
CA LYS A 116 -11.58 -10.90 -12.30
C LYS A 116 -12.46 -11.28 -13.49
N MET A 117 -13.25 -10.34 -14.02
CA MET A 117 -14.07 -10.56 -15.22
C MET A 117 -13.20 -10.93 -16.43
N CYS A 118 -12.01 -10.34 -16.53
CA CYS A 118 -11.12 -10.47 -17.68
C CYS A 118 -10.14 -11.64 -17.61
N THR A 119 -9.75 -12.07 -16.41
CA THR A 119 -8.84 -13.23 -16.20
C THR A 119 -9.57 -14.54 -15.91
N GLY A 120 -10.88 -14.50 -15.62
CA GLY A 120 -11.68 -15.67 -15.19
C GLY A 120 -11.19 -16.31 -13.89
N SER A 121 -10.22 -15.70 -13.21
CA SER A 121 -9.42 -16.27 -12.13
C SER A 121 -9.21 -15.22 -11.05
N ALA A 122 -9.22 -15.62 -9.77
CA ALA A 122 -8.77 -14.73 -8.69
C ALA A 122 -7.25 -14.49 -8.68
N LYS A 123 -6.50 -15.25 -9.49
CA LYS A 123 -5.03 -15.24 -9.52
C LYS A 123 -4.50 -14.32 -10.60
N LEU A 124 -4.23 -13.08 -10.22
CA LEU A 124 -3.47 -12.15 -11.04
C LEU A 124 -1.98 -12.49 -11.02
N LYS A 125 -1.39 -12.58 -12.21
CA LYS A 125 0.06 -12.54 -12.42
C LYS A 125 0.44 -11.20 -13.03
N THR A 126 0.79 -10.26 -12.17
CA THR A 126 1.28 -8.92 -12.50
C THR A 126 2.75 -8.93 -12.95
N GLY A 127 3.43 -10.07 -12.84
CA GLY A 127 4.87 -10.21 -13.13
C GLY A 127 5.76 -9.79 -11.95
N VAL A 128 5.17 -9.22 -10.89
CA VAL A 128 5.86 -8.91 -9.64
C VAL A 128 5.54 -10.01 -8.63
N GLU A 129 6.45 -10.98 -8.48
CA GLU A 129 6.21 -12.19 -7.66
C GLU A 129 5.70 -11.91 -6.24
N ALA A 130 6.13 -10.82 -5.61
CA ALA A 130 5.71 -10.47 -4.25
C ALA A 130 4.24 -10.00 -4.19
N VAL A 131 3.77 -9.33 -5.24
CA VAL A 131 2.34 -8.97 -5.39
C VAL A 131 1.55 -10.22 -5.69
N ASP A 132 2.00 -11.01 -6.66
CA ASP A 132 1.32 -12.23 -7.13
C ASP A 132 1.14 -13.28 -6.01
N LYS A 133 2.10 -13.40 -5.10
CA LYS A 133 1.98 -14.24 -3.88
C LYS A 133 0.97 -13.69 -2.88
N ASN A 134 0.95 -12.37 -2.68
CA ASN A 134 0.08 -11.74 -1.68
C ASN A 134 -1.38 -11.61 -2.15
N ASN A 135 -1.63 -11.58 -3.46
CA ASN A 135 -2.95 -11.40 -4.07
C ASN A 135 -4.03 -12.39 -3.58
N GLU A 136 -3.66 -13.61 -3.17
CA GLU A 136 -4.61 -14.61 -2.65
C GLU A 136 -5.10 -14.27 -1.23
N LEU A 137 -4.29 -13.55 -0.44
CA LEU A 137 -4.54 -13.28 0.98
C LEU A 137 -5.11 -11.87 1.23
N VAL A 138 -4.73 -10.90 0.39
CA VAL A 138 -5.18 -9.49 0.47
C VAL A 138 -6.71 -9.32 0.57
N PRO A 139 -7.56 -10.08 -0.16
CA PRO A 139 -9.02 -9.97 -0.05
C PRO A 139 -9.58 -10.24 1.35
N GLU A 140 -8.92 -11.09 2.13
CA GLU A 140 -9.39 -11.57 3.44
C GLU A 140 -8.83 -10.76 4.61
N ILE A 141 -7.61 -10.22 4.45
CA ILE A 141 -6.83 -9.61 5.53
C ILE A 141 -6.56 -8.11 5.35
N GLY A 142 -6.80 -7.57 4.15
CA GLY A 142 -6.32 -6.26 3.72
C GLY A 142 -7.26 -5.09 4.03
N THR A 143 -6.67 -3.92 4.27
CA THR A 143 -7.41 -2.68 4.53
C THR A 143 -8.19 -2.16 3.32
N SER A 144 -7.73 -2.43 2.10
CA SER A 144 -8.46 -2.10 0.87
C SER A 144 -9.79 -2.89 0.73
N TYR A 145 -9.94 -3.98 1.47
CA TYR A 145 -11.18 -4.75 1.61
C TYR A 145 -11.97 -4.40 2.89
N GLY A 146 -11.46 -3.45 3.68
CA GLY A 146 -12.07 -2.96 4.91
C GLY A 146 -11.73 -3.78 6.15
N TYR A 147 -10.60 -4.50 6.18
CA TYR A 147 -10.21 -5.31 7.33
C TYR A 147 -9.00 -4.75 8.07
N ILE A 148 -9.08 -4.73 9.41
CA ILE A 148 -7.95 -4.57 10.34
C ILE A 148 -8.05 -5.65 11.42
N TRP A 149 -7.03 -5.74 12.26
CA TRP A 149 -6.93 -6.74 13.31
C TRP A 149 -6.61 -6.07 14.64
N GLU A 150 -7.23 -6.50 15.73
CA GLU A 150 -6.99 -5.93 17.06
C GLU A 150 -6.69 -6.98 18.13
N SER A 151 -5.82 -6.63 19.07
CA SER A 151 -5.51 -7.40 20.27
C SER A 151 -5.73 -6.52 21.49
N VAL A 152 -6.63 -6.93 22.39
CA VAL A 152 -6.90 -6.26 23.67
C VAL A 152 -6.31 -7.08 24.80
N ASN A 153 -5.52 -6.45 25.67
CA ASN A 153 -5.01 -7.07 26.89
C ASN A 153 -5.28 -6.15 28.09
N GLU A 154 -6.45 -6.34 28.70
CA GLU A 154 -6.94 -5.56 29.84
C GLU A 154 -5.99 -5.64 31.05
N ALA A 155 -5.40 -6.81 31.31
CA ALA A 155 -4.49 -7.01 32.44
C ALA A 155 -3.18 -6.22 32.28
N ALA A 156 -2.70 -6.06 31.04
CA ALA A 156 -1.56 -5.22 30.72
C ALA A 156 -1.94 -3.75 30.42
N GLN A 157 -3.24 -3.43 30.34
CA GLN A 157 -3.76 -2.14 29.87
C GLN A 157 -3.23 -1.75 28.47
N MET A 158 -3.20 -2.73 27.56
CA MET A 158 -2.63 -2.60 26.22
C MET A 158 -3.69 -2.87 25.15
N TYR A 159 -3.77 -1.97 24.16
CA TYR A 159 -4.52 -2.14 22.93
C TYR A 159 -3.56 -2.13 21.75
N THR A 160 -3.65 -3.11 20.83
CA THR A 160 -2.76 -3.17 19.65
C THR A 160 -3.57 -3.40 18.39
N THR A 161 -3.35 -2.58 17.38
CA THR A 161 -3.89 -2.79 16.02
C THR A 161 -2.82 -3.35 15.09
N LEU A 162 -3.28 -4.05 14.05
CA LEU A 162 -2.48 -4.56 12.95
C LEU A 162 -3.28 -4.41 11.64
N ALA A 163 -2.63 -3.90 10.60
CA ALA A 163 -3.22 -3.62 9.30
C ALA A 163 -2.28 -4.07 8.18
N PHE A 164 -2.84 -4.66 7.12
CA PHE A 164 -2.11 -5.08 5.92
C PHE A 164 -2.55 -4.23 4.71
N ASP A 165 -1.60 -3.52 4.12
CA ASP A 165 -1.79 -2.57 3.02
C ASP A 165 -0.84 -2.95 1.86
N GLY A 166 -1.34 -3.68 0.87
CA GLY A 166 -0.53 -4.13 -0.28
C GLY A 166 0.64 -5.00 0.18
N LEU A 167 1.88 -4.49 0.09
CA LEU A 167 3.10 -5.17 0.55
C LEU A 167 3.61 -4.70 1.92
N VAL A 168 2.90 -3.78 2.58
CA VAL A 168 3.29 -3.17 3.86
C VAL A 168 2.33 -3.61 4.96
N PHE A 169 2.86 -3.91 6.14
CA PHE A 169 2.06 -4.02 7.36
C PHE A 169 2.35 -2.83 8.28
N ARG A 170 1.36 -2.44 9.06
CA ARG A 170 1.48 -1.46 10.15
C ARG A 170 0.90 -2.07 11.41
N SER A 171 1.58 -1.92 12.54
CA SER A 171 1.04 -2.27 13.85
C SER A 171 1.33 -1.15 14.84
N THR A 172 0.30 -0.74 15.56
CA THR A 172 0.36 0.37 16.51
C THR A 172 -0.15 -0.11 17.85
N ALA A 173 0.63 0.10 18.91
CA ALA A 173 0.24 -0.25 20.27
C ALA A 173 -0.01 1.00 21.11
N TYR A 174 -1.03 0.93 21.97
CA TYR A 174 -1.57 2.02 22.76
C TYR A 174 -1.74 1.57 24.21
N ALA A 175 -1.52 2.50 25.14
CA ALA A 175 -1.86 2.34 26.55
C ALA A 175 -3.34 2.69 26.76
N MET A 176 -4.08 1.78 27.39
CA MET A 176 -5.49 1.99 27.74
C MET A 176 -5.64 2.93 28.95
N ASN A 177 -4.69 2.92 29.90
CA ASN A 177 -4.67 3.82 31.06
C ASN A 177 -6.00 3.92 31.85
N GLY A 178 -6.68 2.79 32.02
CA GLY A 178 -7.98 2.67 32.68
C GLY A 178 -9.18 3.12 31.83
N GLN A 179 -8.96 3.53 30.57
CA GLN A 179 -10.02 3.88 29.63
C GLN A 179 -10.56 2.64 28.91
N THR A 180 -11.83 2.70 28.51
CA THR A 180 -12.48 1.72 27.63
C THR A 180 -12.59 2.21 26.18
N GLU A 181 -12.73 3.52 25.99
CA GLU A 181 -12.92 4.13 24.67
C GLU A 181 -11.59 4.33 23.94
N SER A 182 -11.47 3.72 22.75
CA SER A 182 -10.20 3.67 22.00
C SER A 182 -9.68 5.05 21.54
N GLU A 183 -10.58 6.03 21.39
CA GLU A 183 -10.25 7.44 21.13
C GLU A 183 -9.42 8.09 22.24
N ASN A 184 -9.48 7.58 23.47
CA ASN A 184 -8.76 8.08 24.64
C ASN A 184 -7.46 7.31 24.93
N PHE A 185 -7.12 6.29 24.13
CA PHE A 185 -5.90 5.50 24.34
C PHE A 185 -4.64 6.26 23.90
N SER A 186 -3.58 6.18 24.70
CA SER A 186 -2.32 6.88 24.43
C SER A 186 -1.39 6.03 23.56
N LYS A 187 -1.06 6.46 22.34
CA LYS A 187 -0.12 5.73 21.46
C LYS A 187 1.26 5.57 22.14
N ILE A 188 1.74 4.34 22.24
CA ILE A 188 3.06 3.99 22.80
C ILE A 188 4.09 3.84 21.68
N ILE A 189 3.76 3.05 20.65
CA ILE A 189 4.69 2.68 19.59
C ILE A 189 3.94 2.42 18.28
N ASP A 190 4.59 2.75 17.18
CA ASP A 190 4.14 2.49 15.81
C ASP A 190 5.26 1.76 15.07
N ILE A 191 4.99 0.57 14.54
CA ILE A 191 5.93 -0.22 13.75
C ILE A 191 5.34 -0.53 12.38
N SER A 192 6.21 -0.55 11.37
CA SER A 192 5.83 -0.95 10.02
C SER A 192 6.94 -1.78 9.38
N GLY A 193 6.59 -2.50 8.32
CA GLY A 193 7.51 -3.37 7.62
C GLY A 193 6.91 -3.95 6.35
N SER A 194 7.71 -4.70 5.60
CA SER A 194 7.25 -5.47 4.45
C SER A 194 6.68 -6.82 4.90
N TRP A 195 5.67 -7.33 4.21
CA TRP A 195 5.14 -8.69 4.42
C TRP A 195 4.96 -9.46 3.12
N THR A 196 4.91 -10.78 3.21
CA THR A 196 4.55 -11.68 2.12
C THR A 196 3.75 -12.88 2.62
N ALA A 197 2.82 -13.37 1.79
CA ALA A 197 2.14 -14.64 2.04
C ALA A 197 3.13 -15.81 1.92
N ILE A 198 3.00 -16.78 2.81
CA ILE A 198 3.68 -18.09 2.75
C ILE A 198 2.76 -19.09 2.05
N ASP A 199 1.49 -19.08 2.45
CA ASP A 199 0.39 -19.91 1.96
C ASP A 199 -0.94 -19.16 2.21
N ALA A 200 -2.08 -19.86 2.08
CA ALA A 200 -3.40 -19.28 2.27
C ALA A 200 -3.74 -18.91 3.73
N GLU A 201 -3.04 -19.45 4.72
CA GLU A 201 -3.33 -19.23 6.15
C GLU A 201 -2.12 -18.66 6.90
N SER A 202 -1.03 -18.31 6.22
CA SER A 202 0.21 -17.85 6.84
C SER A 202 0.89 -16.71 6.09
N ALA A 203 1.41 -15.72 6.84
CA ALA A 203 2.22 -14.62 6.32
C ALA A 203 3.48 -14.39 7.15
N ALA A 204 4.56 -13.94 6.50
CA ALA A 204 5.80 -13.51 7.14
C ALA A 204 6.05 -12.02 6.89
N GLY A 205 6.75 -11.34 7.80
CA GLY A 205 7.14 -9.95 7.64
C GLY A 205 8.49 -9.59 8.26
N ILE A 206 9.00 -8.42 7.89
CA ILE A 206 10.27 -7.86 8.39
C ILE A 206 10.00 -6.42 8.84
N ILE A 207 10.20 -6.14 10.13
CA ILE A 207 10.05 -4.80 10.69
C ILE A 207 11.16 -3.89 10.14
N LYS A 208 10.78 -2.76 9.53
CA LYS A 208 11.70 -1.84 8.84
C LYS A 208 12.72 -1.20 9.79
N ALA A 209 12.36 -0.96 11.04
CA ALA A 209 13.19 -0.26 12.01
C ALA A 209 14.41 -1.06 12.52
N ASN A 210 14.35 -2.40 12.50
CA ASN A 210 15.36 -3.26 13.14
C ASN A 210 15.59 -4.61 12.45
N GLY A 211 14.94 -4.88 11.31
CA GLY A 211 15.07 -6.13 10.56
C GLY A 211 14.48 -7.37 11.26
N VAL A 212 13.75 -7.20 12.37
CA VAL A 212 13.18 -8.33 13.12
C VAL A 212 12.09 -9.01 12.30
N LYS A 213 12.21 -10.34 12.20
CA LYS A 213 11.22 -11.19 11.53
C LYS A 213 9.99 -11.39 12.41
N VAL A 214 8.83 -11.15 11.82
CA VAL A 214 7.51 -11.42 12.36
C VAL A 214 6.80 -12.43 11.47
N GLY A 215 5.79 -13.09 12.00
CA GLY A 215 4.96 -14.03 11.26
C GLY A 215 3.59 -14.14 11.90
N TRP A 216 2.62 -14.51 11.10
CA TRP A 216 1.20 -14.56 11.43
C TRP A 216 0.58 -15.79 10.81
N THR A 217 -0.27 -16.47 11.57
CA THR A 217 -1.12 -17.57 11.10
C THR A 217 -2.57 -17.17 11.33
N PHE A 218 -3.38 -17.21 10.28
CA PHE A 218 -4.79 -16.86 10.27
C PHE A 218 -5.64 -18.10 10.60
N SER A 219 -6.81 -17.92 11.20
CA SER A 219 -7.81 -18.98 11.26
C SER A 219 -8.37 -19.26 9.86
N SER A 220 -8.87 -20.46 9.62
CA SER A 220 -9.41 -20.87 8.31
C SER A 220 -10.65 -20.09 7.84
N ASP A 221 -11.28 -19.34 8.76
CA ASP A 221 -12.40 -18.41 8.50
C ASP A 221 -11.98 -16.92 8.59
N TYR A 222 -10.68 -16.68 8.80
CA TYR A 222 -10.06 -15.37 9.01
C TYR A 222 -10.71 -14.54 10.13
N THR A 223 -11.39 -15.14 11.10
CA THR A 223 -11.92 -14.42 12.27
C THR A 223 -10.83 -14.02 13.25
N THR A 224 -9.74 -14.79 13.35
CA THR A 224 -8.57 -14.47 14.17
C THR A 224 -7.26 -14.66 13.40
N LEU A 225 -6.18 -14.09 13.93
CA LEU A 225 -4.80 -14.44 13.59
C LEU A 225 -3.97 -14.53 14.85
N THR A 226 -2.95 -15.39 14.87
CA THR A 226 -1.96 -15.46 15.94
C THR A 226 -0.58 -15.12 15.40
N ASN A 227 0.16 -14.25 16.09
CA ASN A 227 1.53 -13.92 15.71
C ASN A 227 2.56 -14.94 16.25
N ASN A 228 3.80 -14.86 15.77
CA ASN A 228 4.91 -15.71 16.21
C ASN A 228 5.37 -15.52 17.68
N LYS A 229 4.61 -14.78 18.50
CA LYS A 229 4.75 -14.65 19.96
C LYS A 229 3.54 -15.19 20.73
N GLY A 230 2.54 -15.76 20.05
CA GLY A 230 1.32 -16.28 20.67
C GLY A 230 0.31 -15.19 21.06
N VAL A 231 0.43 -13.98 20.49
CA VAL A 231 -0.60 -12.95 20.64
C VAL A 231 -1.65 -13.14 19.55
N GLU A 232 -2.88 -13.39 19.96
CA GLU A 232 -4.06 -13.48 19.10
C GLU A 232 -4.63 -12.08 18.82
N PHE A 233 -5.12 -11.87 17.60
CA PHE A 233 -5.86 -10.69 17.18
C PHE A 233 -7.18 -11.10 16.53
N THR A 234 -8.24 -10.34 16.77
CA THR A 234 -9.57 -10.51 16.17
C THR A 234 -9.71 -9.65 14.92
N ARG A 235 -10.36 -10.16 13.86
CA ARG A 235 -10.66 -9.39 12.65
C ARG A 235 -11.77 -8.37 12.92
N LEU A 236 -11.50 -7.10 12.66
CA LEU A 236 -12.49 -6.03 12.60
C LEU A 236 -12.77 -5.60 11.17
N LYS A 237 -14.03 -5.28 10.90
CA LYS A 237 -14.46 -4.64 9.66
C LYS A 237 -14.56 -3.12 9.85
N VAL A 238 -13.67 -2.39 9.20
CA VAL A 238 -13.70 -0.93 9.10
C VAL A 238 -14.89 -0.51 8.22
N LYS A 239 -15.60 0.53 8.63
CA LYS A 239 -16.74 1.11 7.91
C LYS A 239 -16.30 2.24 6.99
#